data_AF-A0A7S0SXP9-F1
#
_entry.id   AF-A0A7S0SXP9-F1
#
_cell.length_a   1.000
_cell.length_b   1.000
_cell.length_c   1.000
_cell.angle_alpha   90.00
_cell.angle_beta   90.00
_cell.angle_gamma   90.00
#
_symmetry.space_group_name_H-M   'P 1'
#
loop_
_entity.id
_entity.type
_entity.pdbx_description
1 polymer ?
#
loop_
_entity_poly.entity_id
_entity_poly.type
_entity_poly.pdbx_seq_one_letter_code
_entity_poly.pdbx_strand_id
1 'polypeptide(L)'
;MSSFDEHISGIAGEIRASLDSDQFDLSGYNEIRAKDLIISAFSKPLTIPTKMIRFTFIVGGGKLVRSRYDEDLTKWLTTALREVGYVEDKSAAETFDSQGTYKQQHDTGQNLKYLIVYPHVTCSKQTNNEQASTKTIDVNSPEYIVINCDLSTFKEIVTTKTPSWRQRKRLLKIIQDSYEQFQVIENKLVSGIALTSDEQSTYDSNPGNSSDK
;
A
#
# COMPACT_ATOMS: atom_id res chain seq x y z
N MET A 1 11.54 26.73 7.23
CA MET A 1 12.49 25.91 6.44
C MET A 1 11.67 24.92 5.65
N SER A 2 11.55 25.13 4.34
CA SER A 2 10.69 24.34 3.47
C SER A 2 11.27 22.94 3.27
N SER A 3 10.52 21.91 3.67
CA SER A 3 10.81 20.52 3.32
C SER A 3 10.57 20.37 1.82
N PHE A 4 11.64 20.38 1.03
CA PHE A 4 11.59 19.83 -0.31
C PHE A 4 11.51 18.31 -0.13
N ASP A 5 10.28 17.77 -0.12
CA ASP A 5 10.10 16.34 -0.30
C ASP A 5 10.60 15.99 -1.70
N GLU A 6 11.82 15.47 -1.73
CA GLU A 6 12.43 14.87 -2.90
C GLU A 6 11.41 13.87 -3.48
N HIS A 7 10.99 14.07 -4.72
CA HIS A 7 9.92 13.30 -5.33
C HIS A 7 10.44 11.89 -5.65
N ILE A 8 10.47 11.02 -4.63
CA ILE A 8 10.92 9.63 -4.74
C ILE A 8 9.92 8.88 -5.64
N SER A 9 10.40 8.34 -6.76
CA SER A 9 9.59 7.66 -7.77
C SER A 9 9.80 6.14 -7.76
N GLY A 10 8.96 5.43 -8.51
CA GLY A 10 9.01 3.96 -8.60
C GLY A 10 8.68 3.25 -7.28
N ILE A 11 9.22 2.05 -7.09
CA ILE A 11 8.91 1.19 -5.93
C ILE A 11 9.24 1.88 -4.61
N ALA A 12 10.31 2.68 -4.54
CA ALA A 12 10.66 3.40 -3.32
C ALA A 12 9.58 4.44 -2.95
N GLY A 13 9.01 5.12 -3.94
CA GLY A 13 7.90 6.05 -3.74
C GLY A 13 6.63 5.32 -3.28
N GLU A 14 6.33 4.18 -3.90
CA GLU A 14 5.20 3.31 -3.50
C GLU A 14 5.34 2.84 -2.05
N ILE A 15 6.52 2.39 -1.63
CA ILE A 15 6.81 1.98 -0.25
C ILE A 15 6.57 3.14 0.72
N ARG A 16 7.10 4.33 0.40
CA ARG A 16 6.98 5.50 1.28
C ARG A 16 5.53 5.98 1.43
N ALA A 17 4.70 5.78 0.41
CA ALA A 17 3.29 6.12 0.40
C ALA A 17 2.36 4.97 0.88
N SER A 18 2.90 3.83 1.30
CA SER A 18 2.07 2.69 1.70
C SER A 18 1.49 2.84 3.10
N LEU A 19 0.22 2.47 3.25
CA LEU A 19 -0.47 2.33 4.55
C LEU A 19 -0.49 0.87 5.04
N ASP A 20 -0.20 -0.07 4.14
CA ASP A 20 -0.33 -1.50 4.36
C ASP A 20 0.93 -2.26 3.93
N SER A 21 1.05 -3.48 4.44
CA SER A 21 2.07 -4.44 4.04
C SER A 21 1.88 -4.86 2.58
N ASP A 22 2.97 -4.94 1.81
CA ASP A 22 2.93 -5.29 0.40
C ASP A 22 4.15 -6.14 -0.02
N GLN A 23 4.08 -6.75 -1.20
CA GLN A 23 5.10 -7.65 -1.75
C GLN A 23 5.60 -7.16 -3.11
N PHE A 24 6.89 -6.95 -3.30
CA PHE A 24 7.53 -6.42 -4.52
C PHE A 24 8.39 -7.47 -5.24
N ASP A 25 8.13 -7.70 -6.53
CA ASP A 25 8.97 -8.58 -7.37
C ASP A 25 10.15 -7.79 -7.93
N LEU A 26 11.37 -8.22 -7.61
CA LEU A 26 12.61 -7.57 -8.04
C LEU A 26 13.30 -8.30 -9.20
N SER A 27 12.56 -9.08 -9.99
CA SER A 27 13.06 -9.66 -11.25
C SER A 27 13.74 -8.59 -12.11
N GLY A 28 14.96 -8.86 -12.58
CA GLY A 28 15.74 -7.94 -13.42
C GLY A 28 16.35 -6.73 -12.68
N TYR A 29 16.32 -6.69 -11.35
CA TYR A 29 17.09 -5.71 -10.58
C TYR A 29 18.58 -6.02 -10.63
N ASN A 30 19.40 -4.98 -10.80
CA ASN A 30 20.85 -5.03 -10.69
C ASN A 30 21.30 -4.38 -9.36
N GLU A 31 22.60 -4.40 -9.10
CA GLU A 31 23.18 -3.86 -7.86
C GLU A 31 22.79 -2.41 -7.58
N ILE A 32 22.91 -1.54 -8.59
CA ILE A 32 22.63 -0.10 -8.46
C ILE A 32 21.16 0.10 -8.08
N ARG A 33 20.23 -0.50 -8.83
CA ARG A 33 18.79 -0.37 -8.55
C ARG A 33 18.38 -0.97 -7.21
N ALA A 34 19.04 -2.04 -6.77
CA ALA A 34 18.79 -2.66 -5.47
C ALA A 34 19.23 -1.75 -4.32
N LYS A 35 20.43 -1.16 -4.41
CA LYS A 35 20.95 -0.21 -3.41
C LYS A 35 20.10 1.07 -3.36
N ASP A 36 19.82 1.67 -4.52
CA ASP A 36 19.02 2.89 -4.62
C ASP A 36 17.61 2.70 -4.05
N LEU A 37 16.99 1.53 -4.29
CA LEU A 37 15.69 1.17 -3.72
C LEU A 37 15.75 1.19 -2.19
N ILE A 38 16.71 0.50 -1.58
CA ILE A 38 16.81 0.40 -0.12
C ILE A 38 17.10 1.77 0.50
N ILE A 39 18.06 2.52 -0.05
CA ILE A 39 18.43 3.84 0.46
C ILE A 39 17.22 4.78 0.37
N SER A 40 16.57 4.86 -0.78
CA SER A 40 15.44 5.77 -1.00
C SER A 40 14.23 5.39 -0.15
N ALA A 41 13.95 4.09 0.02
CA ALA A 41 12.79 3.63 0.76
C ALA A 41 12.99 3.70 2.28
N PHE A 42 14.17 3.33 2.80
CA PHE A 42 14.35 2.96 4.21
C PHE A 42 15.40 3.77 4.98
N SER A 43 16.14 4.70 4.34
CA SER A 43 17.10 5.57 5.04
C SER A 43 16.46 6.53 6.05
N LYS A 44 15.16 6.79 5.92
CA LYS A 44 14.36 7.61 6.84
C LYS A 44 13.12 6.83 7.27
N PRO A 45 12.66 6.97 8.53
CA PRO A 45 11.42 6.36 8.97
C PRO A 45 10.23 6.71 8.08
N LEU A 46 9.29 5.77 7.95
CA LEU A 46 8.03 5.97 7.27
C LEU A 46 7.05 6.68 8.20
N THR A 47 6.46 7.77 7.71
CA THR A 47 5.60 8.66 8.51
C THR A 47 4.11 8.48 8.24
N ILE A 48 3.76 7.77 7.15
CA ILE A 48 2.39 7.56 6.69
C ILE A 48 1.69 6.37 7.37
N PRO A 49 2.34 5.21 7.60
CA PRO A 49 1.69 4.06 8.21
C PRO A 49 1.13 4.36 9.61
N THR A 50 -0.11 3.96 9.87
CA THR A 50 -0.79 4.08 11.18
C THR A 50 -0.63 2.84 12.06
N LYS A 51 -0.10 1.75 11.49
CA LYS A 51 0.19 0.47 12.13
C LYS A 51 1.56 -0.02 11.67
N MET A 52 2.09 -1.03 12.36
CA MET A 52 3.26 -1.74 11.86
C MET A 52 2.93 -2.42 10.54
N ILE A 53 3.82 -2.29 9.56
CA ILE A 53 3.71 -2.92 8.25
C ILE A 53 5.02 -3.63 7.90
N ARG A 54 4.99 -4.48 6.88
CA ARG A 54 6.17 -5.17 6.34
C ARG A 54 6.19 -5.08 4.82
N PHE A 55 7.38 -5.07 4.25
CA PHE A 55 7.56 -5.16 2.80
C PHE A 55 8.30 -6.44 2.44
N THR A 56 7.70 -7.24 1.56
CA THR A 56 8.24 -8.53 1.14
C THR A 56 8.82 -8.42 -0.26
N PHE A 57 10.14 -8.48 -0.40
CA PHE A 57 10.79 -8.48 -1.71
C PHE A 57 10.97 -9.91 -2.21
N ILE A 58 10.55 -10.20 -3.44
CA ILE A 58 10.90 -11.44 -4.14
C ILE A 58 12.27 -11.23 -4.76
N VAL A 59 13.24 -11.95 -4.24
CA VAL A 59 14.67 -11.74 -4.52
C VAL A 59 15.33 -12.95 -5.19
N GLY A 60 14.55 -14.01 -5.44
CA GLY A 60 15.06 -15.24 -6.00
C GLY A 60 13.97 -16.29 -6.13
N GLY A 61 14.35 -17.41 -6.73
CA GLY A 61 13.46 -18.55 -6.89
C GLY A 61 14.19 -19.88 -6.93
N GLY A 62 13.41 -20.95 -6.83
CA GLY A 62 13.85 -22.30 -7.11
C GLY A 62 14.14 -22.52 -8.59
N LYS A 63 14.42 -23.77 -8.97
CA LYS A 63 14.93 -24.15 -10.30
C LYS A 63 14.17 -23.54 -11.49
N LEU A 64 12.84 -23.39 -11.38
CA LEU A 64 11.97 -22.92 -12.46
C LEU A 64 12.04 -21.41 -12.73
N VAL A 65 12.31 -20.61 -11.70
CA VAL A 65 12.27 -19.13 -11.81
C VAL A 65 13.57 -18.47 -11.37
N ARG A 66 14.60 -19.24 -11.00
CA ARG A 66 15.91 -18.73 -10.57
C ARG A 66 16.54 -17.76 -11.57
N SER A 67 16.36 -17.98 -12.87
CA SER A 67 17.00 -17.18 -13.93
C SER A 67 16.41 -15.78 -14.07
N ARG A 68 15.28 -15.48 -13.42
CA ARG A 68 14.67 -14.13 -13.41
C ARG A 68 15.39 -13.17 -12.47
N TYR A 69 16.15 -13.70 -11.53
CA TYR A 69 16.79 -12.96 -10.45
C TYR A 69 18.29 -13.10 -10.56
N ASP A 70 19.00 -12.03 -10.21
CA ASP A 70 20.43 -12.11 -10.02
C ASP A 70 20.77 -12.92 -8.76
N GLU A 71 21.83 -13.74 -8.80
CA GLU A 71 22.23 -14.58 -7.66
C GLU A 71 22.74 -13.72 -6.49
N ASP A 72 23.29 -12.54 -6.77
CA ASP A 72 23.78 -11.59 -5.78
C ASP A 72 22.69 -10.60 -5.29
N LEU A 73 21.47 -10.66 -5.82
CA LEU A 73 20.40 -9.69 -5.49
C LEU A 73 20.12 -9.62 -3.98
N THR A 74 20.04 -10.76 -3.31
CA THR A 74 19.82 -10.82 -1.86
C THR A 74 21.00 -10.21 -1.09
N LYS A 75 22.23 -10.41 -1.57
CA LYS A 75 23.44 -9.86 -0.97
C LYS A 75 23.49 -8.34 -1.10
N TRP A 76 23.13 -7.79 -2.26
CA TRP A 76 23.08 -6.33 -2.47
C TRP A 76 22.07 -5.66 -1.55
N LEU A 77 20.84 -6.21 -1.47
CA LEU A 77 19.78 -5.66 -0.63
C LEU A 77 20.12 -5.72 0.86
N THR A 78 20.61 -6.86 1.35
CA THR A 78 20.98 -7.01 2.77
C THR A 78 22.19 -6.15 3.15
N THR A 79 23.11 -5.91 2.22
CA THR A 79 24.23 -4.98 2.44
C THR A 79 23.73 -3.55 2.56
N ALA A 80 22.88 -3.10 1.63
CA ALA A 80 22.28 -1.76 1.69
C ALA A 80 21.42 -1.56 2.96
N LEU A 81 20.68 -2.59 3.38
CA LEU A 81 19.88 -2.55 4.61
C LEU A 81 20.76 -2.33 5.85
N ARG A 82 21.89 -3.04 5.94
CA ARG A 82 22.87 -2.84 7.03
C ARG A 82 23.48 -1.44 7.00
N GLU A 83 23.75 -0.89 5.82
CA GLU A 83 24.28 0.48 5.66
C GLU A 83 23.28 1.54 6.16
N VAL A 84 21.97 1.32 6.02
CA VAL A 84 20.92 2.19 6.56
C VAL A 84 20.49 1.84 7.99
N GLY A 85 21.23 0.96 8.67
CA GLY A 85 21.07 0.68 10.11
C GLY A 85 20.14 -0.49 10.46
N TYR A 86 19.72 -1.31 9.49
CA TYR A 86 18.86 -2.46 9.76
C TYR A 86 19.67 -3.69 10.14
N VAL A 87 19.07 -4.57 10.96
CA VAL A 87 19.69 -5.79 11.46
C VAL A 87 18.91 -7.03 11.03
N GLU A 88 19.60 -8.15 10.80
CA GLU A 88 18.92 -9.41 10.51
C GLU A 88 18.31 -10.00 11.79
N ASP A 89 17.01 -10.27 11.79
CA ASP A 89 16.31 -10.99 12.84
C ASP A 89 15.37 -12.04 12.22
N LYS A 90 15.74 -13.32 12.37
CA LYS A 90 14.97 -14.45 11.82
C LYS A 90 13.62 -14.64 12.49
N SER A 91 13.43 -14.09 13.70
CA SER A 91 12.20 -14.18 14.47
C SER A 91 11.25 -13.00 14.28
N ALA A 92 11.69 -11.96 13.55
CA ALA A 92 10.93 -10.74 13.33
C ALA A 92 9.51 -11.03 12.80
N ALA A 93 8.55 -10.27 13.32
CA ALA A 93 7.13 -10.38 12.98
C ALA A 93 6.55 -9.00 12.71
N GLU A 94 5.31 -8.92 12.21
CA GLU A 94 4.64 -7.63 11.96
C GLU A 94 4.17 -7.00 13.27
N THR A 95 5.14 -6.62 14.10
CA THR A 95 5.00 -6.04 15.43
C THR A 95 6.00 -4.91 15.57
N PHE A 96 5.68 -3.90 16.39
CA PHE A 96 6.54 -2.72 16.55
C PHE A 96 7.94 -3.02 17.10
N ASP A 97 8.11 -4.15 17.80
CA ASP A 97 9.40 -4.60 18.34
C ASP A 97 10.36 -5.05 17.24
N SER A 98 9.85 -5.41 16.06
CA SER A 98 10.66 -5.84 14.92
C SER A 98 11.07 -4.70 13.98
N GLN A 99 10.79 -3.44 14.32
CA GLN A 99 11.21 -2.30 13.49
C GLN A 99 12.72 -2.22 13.32
N GLY A 100 13.18 -1.83 12.13
CA GLY A 100 14.60 -1.77 11.82
C GLY A 100 15.24 -3.14 11.61
N THR A 101 14.42 -4.17 11.34
CA THR A 101 14.91 -5.52 11.08
C THR A 101 14.53 -6.04 9.71
N TYR A 102 15.24 -7.07 9.26
CA TYR A 102 14.86 -7.84 8.08
C TYR A 102 15.06 -9.34 8.32
N LYS A 103 14.36 -10.16 7.53
CA LYS A 103 14.53 -11.61 7.51
C LYS A 103 14.44 -12.20 6.12
N GLN A 104 15.11 -13.32 5.93
CA GLN A 104 15.03 -14.10 4.71
C GLN A 104 14.09 -15.28 4.91
N GLN A 105 13.24 -15.56 3.94
CA GLN A 105 12.33 -16.69 3.95
C GLN A 105 12.33 -17.39 2.60
N HIS A 106 12.32 -18.72 2.61
CA HIS A 106 12.12 -19.52 1.40
C HIS A 106 10.74 -20.15 1.47
N ASP A 107 9.88 -19.79 0.53
CA ASP A 107 8.58 -20.45 0.34
C ASP A 107 8.77 -21.63 -0.61
N THR A 108 8.80 -22.84 -0.04
CA THR A 108 8.96 -24.08 -0.79
C THR A 108 7.72 -24.45 -1.60
N GLY A 109 6.54 -23.93 -1.24
CA GLY A 109 5.31 -24.13 -2.00
C GLY A 109 5.31 -23.33 -3.30
N GLN A 110 5.73 -22.07 -3.23
CA GLN A 110 5.82 -21.19 -4.40
C GLN A 110 7.17 -21.24 -5.11
N ASN A 111 8.17 -21.92 -4.54
CA ASN A 111 9.56 -21.91 -4.99
C ASN A 111 10.13 -20.50 -5.13
N LEU A 112 9.85 -19.62 -4.16
CA LEU A 112 10.29 -18.22 -4.16
C LEU A 112 11.10 -17.90 -2.89
N LYS A 113 12.13 -17.08 -3.06
CA LYS A 113 12.92 -16.52 -1.96
C LYS A 113 12.47 -15.10 -1.68
N TYR A 114 12.22 -14.82 -0.42
CA TYR A 114 11.75 -13.55 0.08
C TYR A 114 12.77 -12.90 1.00
N LEU A 115 12.90 -11.58 0.87
CA LEU A 115 13.51 -10.71 1.85
C LEU A 115 12.40 -9.84 2.44
N ILE A 116 12.07 -10.04 3.70
CA ILE A 116 11.02 -9.32 4.41
C ILE A 116 11.69 -8.22 5.24
N VAL A 117 11.27 -6.97 5.04
CA VAL A 117 11.78 -5.80 5.74
C VAL A 117 10.69 -5.22 6.63
N TYR A 118 11.07 -4.94 7.89
CA TYR A 118 10.23 -4.32 8.90
C TYR A 118 10.71 -2.87 9.11
N PRO A 119 10.13 -1.89 8.41
CA PRO A 119 10.64 -0.53 8.39
C PRO A 119 10.55 0.15 9.76
N HIS A 120 11.40 1.14 9.98
CA HIS A 120 11.13 2.14 11.02
C HIS A 120 9.87 2.92 10.64
N VAL A 121 8.87 2.90 11.51
CA VAL A 121 7.62 3.64 11.35
C VAL A 121 7.46 4.64 12.49
N THR A 122 7.22 5.91 12.16
CA THR A 122 6.73 6.89 13.13
C THR A 122 5.22 6.91 12.99
N CYS A 123 4.54 5.95 13.62
CA CYS A 123 3.09 6.02 13.70
C CYS A 123 2.74 7.29 14.46
N SER A 124 2.23 8.29 13.75
CA SER A 124 1.57 9.41 14.40
C SER A 124 0.43 8.77 15.19
N LYS A 125 0.52 8.85 16.52
CA LYS A 125 -0.62 8.51 17.35
C LYS A 125 -1.75 9.42 16.86
N GLN A 126 -2.73 8.86 16.16
CA GLN A 126 -4.07 9.40 16.26
C GLN A 126 -4.37 9.30 17.75
N THR A 127 -4.22 10.41 18.46
CA THR A 127 -4.84 10.59 19.76
C THR A 127 -6.29 10.23 19.53
N ASN A 128 -6.71 9.05 19.99
CA ASN A 128 -8.11 8.68 20.15
C ASN A 128 -8.69 9.61 21.21
N ASN A 129 -8.88 10.88 20.85
CA ASN A 129 -10.01 11.61 21.37
C ASN A 129 -11.20 11.03 20.63
N GLU A 130 -11.96 10.20 21.35
CA GLU A 130 -13.36 9.91 21.04
C GLU A 130 -14.19 11.20 21.14
N GLN A 131 -13.83 12.21 20.36
CA GLN A 131 -14.79 13.17 19.86
C GLN A 131 -15.22 12.59 18.52
N ALA A 132 -16.52 12.39 18.37
CA ALA A 132 -17.14 12.10 17.10
C ALA A 132 -16.73 13.19 16.09
N SER A 133 -15.58 13.00 15.45
CA SER A 133 -15.21 13.74 14.27
C SER A 133 -16.13 13.18 13.20
N THR A 134 -17.17 13.94 12.90
CA THR A 134 -17.89 13.85 11.62
C THR A 134 -16.82 13.59 10.56
N LYS A 135 -16.84 12.39 9.95
CA LYS A 135 -15.88 12.07 8.88
C LYS A 135 -16.20 13.01 7.73
N THR A 136 -15.56 14.17 7.70
CA THR A 136 -15.67 15.08 6.57
C THR A 136 -15.06 14.35 5.39
N ILE A 137 -15.92 13.93 4.45
CA ILE A 137 -15.51 13.25 3.24
C ILE A 137 -14.59 14.21 2.49
N ASP A 138 -13.34 13.82 2.28
CA ASP A 138 -12.42 14.59 1.45
C ASP A 138 -12.79 14.40 -0.02
N VAL A 139 -13.58 15.34 -0.53
CA VAL A 139 -14.06 15.35 -1.91
C VAL A 139 -12.94 15.47 -2.95
N ASN A 140 -11.74 15.86 -2.53
CA ASN A 140 -10.57 15.96 -3.40
C ASN A 140 -9.67 14.73 -3.33
N SER A 141 -9.98 13.76 -2.47
CA SER A 141 -9.19 12.53 -2.38
C SER A 141 -9.31 11.73 -3.69
N PRO A 142 -8.21 11.13 -4.19
CA PRO A 142 -8.23 10.27 -5.37
C PRO A 142 -9.28 9.15 -5.25
N GLU A 143 -9.43 8.58 -4.06
CA GLU A 143 -10.41 7.56 -3.75
C GLU A 143 -11.85 8.06 -3.96
N TYR A 144 -12.18 9.25 -3.43
CA TYR A 144 -13.50 9.85 -3.61
C TYR A 144 -13.79 10.17 -5.07
N ILE A 145 -12.82 10.76 -5.79
CA ILE A 145 -12.97 11.10 -7.21
C ILE A 145 -13.25 9.84 -8.03
N VAL A 146 -12.51 8.77 -7.79
CA VAL A 146 -12.67 7.51 -8.50
C VAL A 146 -14.04 6.89 -8.26
N ILE A 147 -14.54 6.92 -7.02
CA ILE A 147 -15.84 6.33 -6.66
C ILE A 147 -17.00 7.13 -7.26
N ASN A 148 -16.87 8.46 -7.36
CA ASN A 148 -17.96 9.35 -7.78
C ASN A 148 -17.83 9.88 -9.23
N CYS A 149 -16.80 9.47 -9.98
CA CYS A 149 -16.64 9.88 -11.38
C CYS A 149 -17.53 9.09 -12.33
N ASP A 150 -17.82 9.67 -13.50
CA ASP A 150 -18.53 8.96 -14.56
C ASP A 150 -17.67 7.85 -15.20
N LEU A 151 -18.32 6.95 -15.94
CA LEU A 151 -17.64 5.80 -16.54
C LEU A 151 -16.54 6.20 -17.54
N SER A 152 -16.70 7.32 -18.23
CA SER A 152 -15.68 7.87 -19.15
C SER A 152 -14.41 8.29 -18.40
N THR A 153 -14.58 9.10 -17.36
CA THR A 153 -13.51 9.61 -16.50
C THR A 153 -12.84 8.47 -15.76
N PHE A 154 -13.62 7.49 -15.27
CA PHE A 154 -13.07 6.29 -14.64
C PHE A 154 -12.15 5.52 -15.59
N LYS A 155 -12.58 5.27 -16.83
CA LYS A 155 -11.75 4.59 -17.85
C LYS A 155 -10.46 5.37 -18.14
N GLU A 156 -10.54 6.69 -18.20
CA GLU A 156 -9.35 7.54 -18.38
C GLU A 156 -8.40 7.43 -17.18
N ILE A 157 -8.90 7.54 -15.95
CA ILE A 157 -8.11 7.42 -14.72
C ILE A 157 -7.42 6.04 -14.66
N VAL A 158 -8.17 4.96 -14.94
CA VAL A 158 -7.62 3.59 -14.92
C VAL A 158 -6.46 3.45 -15.91
N THR A 159 -6.60 4.06 -17.09
CA THR A 159 -5.61 3.96 -18.17
C THR A 159 -4.40 4.85 -17.92
N THR A 160 -4.61 6.07 -17.43
CA THR A 160 -3.57 7.11 -17.32
C THR A 160 -2.88 7.15 -15.96
N LYS A 161 -3.60 6.85 -14.87
CA LYS A 161 -3.12 7.00 -13.48
C LYS A 161 -2.87 5.68 -12.78
N THR A 162 -3.40 4.56 -13.28
CA THR A 162 -3.12 3.21 -12.74
C THR A 162 -2.53 2.25 -13.79
N PRO A 163 -1.32 2.55 -14.32
CA PRO A 163 -0.70 1.73 -15.35
C PRO A 163 -0.25 0.36 -14.84
N SER A 164 0.07 0.22 -13.54
CA SER A 164 0.56 -1.04 -12.99
C SER A 164 -0.57 -1.96 -12.50
N TRP A 165 -0.35 -3.27 -12.63
CA TRP A 165 -1.25 -4.29 -12.08
C TRP A 165 -1.55 -4.09 -10.59
N ARG A 166 -0.55 -3.62 -9.82
CA ARG A 166 -0.67 -3.39 -8.38
C ARG A 166 -1.58 -2.22 -8.06
N GLN A 167 -1.39 -1.09 -8.76
CA GLN A 167 -2.27 0.07 -8.64
C GLN A 167 -3.70 -0.31 -9.01
N ARG A 168 -3.89 -1.11 -10.08
CA ARG A 168 -5.22 -1.63 -10.45
C ARG A 168 -5.81 -2.55 -9.39
N LYS A 169 -5.00 -3.42 -8.77
CA LYS A 169 -5.46 -4.30 -7.69
C LYS A 169 -5.86 -3.52 -6.44
N ARG A 170 -5.11 -2.47 -6.08
CA ARG A 170 -5.45 -1.56 -4.98
C ARG A 170 -6.73 -0.76 -5.27
N LEU A 171 -6.84 -0.21 -6.48
CA LEU A 171 -8.04 0.46 -6.97
C LEU A 171 -9.26 -0.46 -6.91
N LEU A 172 -9.14 -1.70 -7.39
CA LEU A 172 -10.20 -2.69 -7.33
C LEU A 172 -10.66 -2.94 -5.88
N LYS A 173 -9.71 -3.05 -4.95
CA LYS A 173 -10.03 -3.22 -3.53
C LYS A 173 -10.81 -2.03 -2.97
N ILE A 174 -10.43 -0.79 -3.29
CA ILE A 174 -11.14 0.41 -2.85
C ILE A 174 -12.59 0.41 -3.38
N ILE A 175 -12.78 0.04 -4.64
CA ILE A 175 -14.12 -0.06 -5.26
C ILE A 175 -14.95 -1.16 -4.58
N GLN A 176 -14.35 -2.32 -4.29
CA GLN A 176 -15.02 -3.42 -3.59
C GLN A 176 -15.44 -3.01 -2.16
N ASP A 177 -14.52 -2.43 -1.39
CA ASP A 177 -14.79 -1.98 -0.02
C ASP A 177 -15.92 -0.91 -0.02
N SER A 178 -15.94 0.00 -1.01
CA SER A 178 -17.03 0.98 -1.18
C SER A 178 -18.36 0.31 -1.56
N TYR A 179 -18.34 -0.68 -2.45
CA TYR A 179 -19.53 -1.43 -2.86
C TYR A 179 -20.15 -2.19 -1.67
N GLU A 180 -19.32 -2.84 -0.85
CA GLU A 180 -19.77 -3.53 0.36
C GLU A 180 -20.44 -2.55 1.35
N GLN A 181 -19.88 -1.34 1.52
CA GLN A 181 -20.49 -0.29 2.34
C GLN A 181 -21.85 0.14 1.78
N PHE A 182 -21.95 0.35 0.46
CA PHE A 182 -23.24 0.67 -0.18
C PHE A 182 -24.27 -0.45 0.02
N GLN A 183 -23.89 -1.72 -0.10
CA GLN A 183 -24.80 -2.84 0.17
C GLN A 183 -25.30 -2.86 1.62
N VAL A 184 -24.46 -2.51 2.59
CA VAL A 184 -24.89 -2.39 4.00
C VAL A 184 -25.93 -1.28 4.16
N ILE A 185 -25.73 -0.14 3.50
CA ILE A 185 -26.66 0.99 3.51
C ILE A 185 -28.00 0.59 2.85
N GLU A 186 -27.95 -0.04 1.67
CA GLU A 186 -29.15 -0.54 0.98
C GLU A 186 -29.93 -1.53 1.82
N ASN A 187 -29.25 -2.48 2.47
CA ASN A 187 -29.89 -3.46 3.35
C ASN A 187 -30.59 -2.80 4.54
N LYS A 188 -30.04 -1.72 5.10
CA LYS A 188 -30.70 -0.95 6.16
C LYS A 188 -31.97 -0.28 5.65
N LEU A 189 -31.91 0.34 4.47
CA LEU A 189 -33.08 0.97 3.83
C LEU A 189 -34.20 -0.04 3.55
N VAL A 190 -33.86 -1.20 2.98
CA VAL A 190 -34.82 -2.29 2.71
C VAL A 190 -35.44 -2.82 4.00
N SER A 191 -34.67 -2.87 5.09
CA SER A 191 -35.12 -3.36 6.40
C SER A 191 -35.86 -2.29 7.23
N GLY A 192 -36.02 -1.07 6.71
CA GLY A 192 -36.65 0.05 7.43
C GLY A 192 -35.83 0.59 8.61
N ILE A 193 -34.52 0.32 8.64
CA ILE A 193 -33.60 0.82 9.66
C ILE A 193 -33.16 2.22 9.25
N ALA A 194 -33.26 3.19 10.16
CA ALA A 194 -32.81 4.55 9.92
C ALA A 194 -31.29 4.59 9.66
N LEU A 195 -30.90 5.29 8.60
CA LEU A 195 -29.49 5.56 8.30
C LEU A 195 -28.92 6.60 9.27
N THR A 196 -27.63 6.49 9.56
CA THR A 196 -26.91 7.58 10.23
C THR A 196 -26.74 8.78 9.27
N SER A 197 -26.44 9.97 9.81
CA SER A 197 -26.22 11.16 8.97
C SER A 197 -25.13 10.95 7.90
N ASP A 198 -24.09 10.19 8.24
CA ASP A 198 -22.97 9.88 7.33
C ASP A 198 -23.38 8.88 6.24
N GLU A 199 -24.17 7.87 6.60
CA GLU A 199 -24.73 6.88 5.66
C GLU A 199 -25.70 7.53 4.67
N GLN A 200 -26.55 8.44 5.17
CA GLN A 200 -27.46 9.21 4.33
C GLN A 200 -26.68 10.10 3.34
N SER A 201 -25.65 10.81 3.81
CA SER A 201 -24.80 11.62 2.94
C SER A 201 -24.09 10.80 1.88
N THR A 202 -23.63 9.59 2.22
CA THR A 202 -22.96 8.68 1.28
C THR A 202 -23.94 8.14 0.24
N TYR A 203 -25.15 7.80 0.66
CA TYR A 203 -26.24 7.36 -0.23
C TYR A 203 -26.68 8.48 -1.19
N ASP A 204 -26.89 9.69 -0.68
CA ASP A 204 -27.36 10.84 -1.46
C ASP A 204 -26.31 11.38 -2.44
N SER A 205 -25.02 11.17 -2.13
CA SER A 205 -23.91 11.57 -3.00
C SER A 205 -23.71 10.64 -4.20
N ASN A 206 -24.32 9.45 -4.19
CA ASN A 206 -24.28 8.55 -5.33
C ASN A 206 -25.41 8.96 -6.31
N PRO A 207 -25.10 9.52 -7.49
CA PRO A 207 -26.09 9.82 -8.50
C PRO A 207 -26.51 8.52 -9.21
N GLY A 208 -27.04 7.56 -8.46
CA GLY A 208 -27.58 6.29 -8.95
C GLY A 208 -28.86 6.44 -9.79
N ASN A 209 -29.07 7.60 -10.42
CA ASN A 209 -30.14 7.88 -11.38
C ASN A 209 -29.91 9.22 -12.12
N SER A 210 -28.76 9.37 -12.76
CA SER A 210 -28.71 10.26 -13.93
C SER A 210 -29.36 9.51 -15.08
N SER A 211 -30.68 9.64 -15.20
CA SER A 211 -31.43 9.19 -16.36
C SER A 211 -30.75 9.70 -17.63
N ASP A 212 -30.20 8.79 -18.43
CA ASP A 212 -29.91 9.05 -19.83
C ASP A 212 -31.15 9.66 -20.47
N LYS A 213 -31.03 10.92 -20.88
CA LYS A 213 -31.90 11.60 -21.84
C LYS A 213 -31.04 12.23 -22.91
#